data_AF-A0A2S4ZPD4-F1
#
_entry.id   AF-A0A2S4ZPD4-F1
#
_cell.length_a   1.000
_cell.length_b   1.000
_cell.length_c   1.000
_cell.angle_alpha   90.00
_cell.angle_beta   90.00
_cell.angle_gamma   90.00
#
_symmetry.space_group_name_H-M   'P 1'
#
loop_
_entity.id
_entity.type
_entity.pdbx_description
1 polymer ?
#
loop_
_entity_poly.entity_id
_entity_poly.type
_entity_poly.pdbx_seq_one_letter_code
_entity_poly.pdbx_strand_id
1 'polypeptide(L)'
;MGLVYGYDIYLRPRNVARALANLAELAPPARYVSPLEVTLPGGERIVLPFTSRFKSEPVDCSTSSTLELDTSLMFDVDDALREFAQTNGPEPEADGRIRIGYIYATIRFKSLLHPGYTSVECWAATSGMSRLFARSANIRKAFTDLTADSGGVCCLFDTGDGAPEQVCWLNGEPTQEILSGPRFPDQRALVATWSDSEK
;
A
#
# COMPACT_ATOMS: atom_id res chain seq x y z
N MET A 1 -7.60 -22.52 2.03
CA MET A 1 -7.48 -21.18 1.40
C MET A 1 -6.31 -20.46 2.03
N GLY A 2 -5.53 -19.72 1.24
CA GLY A 2 -4.42 -18.91 1.77
C GLY A 2 -4.91 -17.60 2.37
N LEU A 3 -4.18 -17.07 3.34
CA LEU A 3 -4.34 -15.69 3.83
C LEU A 3 -3.86 -14.70 2.76
N VAL A 4 -4.58 -13.58 2.64
CA VAL A 4 -4.26 -12.48 1.71
C VAL A 4 -4.43 -11.17 2.47
N TYR A 5 -3.47 -10.86 3.35
CA TYR A 5 -3.52 -9.64 4.16
C TYR A 5 -2.90 -8.47 3.38
N GLY A 6 -3.38 -7.27 3.62
CA GLY A 6 -2.94 -6.08 2.90
C GLY A 6 -3.10 -4.80 3.69
N TYR A 7 -2.54 -3.74 3.13
CA TYR A 7 -2.73 -2.37 3.61
C TYR A 7 -3.40 -1.53 2.51
N ASP A 8 -4.46 -0.83 2.87
CA ASP A 8 -5.21 0.04 1.98
C ASP A 8 -5.02 1.50 2.40
N ILE A 9 -4.51 2.30 1.47
CA ILE A 9 -4.28 3.73 1.68
C ILE A 9 -5.31 4.52 0.89
N TYR A 10 -6.01 5.42 1.57
CA TYR A 10 -7.02 6.29 0.96
C TYR A 10 -6.51 7.73 0.91
N LEU A 11 -6.49 8.30 -0.28
CA LEU A 11 -5.92 9.63 -0.55
C LEU A 11 -6.71 10.36 -1.65
N ARG A 12 -6.55 11.68 -1.73
CA ARG A 12 -7.23 12.48 -2.76
C ARG A 12 -6.68 12.17 -4.15
N PRO A 13 -7.49 12.15 -5.22
CA PRO A 13 -7.01 11.84 -6.57
C PRO A 13 -5.79 12.68 -7.02
N ARG A 14 -5.71 13.95 -6.60
CA ARG A 14 -4.56 14.84 -6.86
C ARG A 14 -3.23 14.37 -6.26
N ASN A 15 -3.27 13.49 -5.27
CA ASN A 15 -2.09 12.98 -4.56
C ASN A 15 -1.59 11.64 -5.12
N VAL A 16 -2.22 11.08 -6.15
CA VAL A 16 -1.87 9.74 -6.68
C VAL A 16 -0.44 9.69 -7.21
N ALA A 17 0.00 10.71 -7.96
CA ALA A 17 1.38 10.77 -8.45
C ALA A 17 2.40 10.79 -7.30
N ARG A 18 2.12 11.59 -6.26
CA ARG A 18 2.92 11.65 -5.03
C ARG A 18 2.96 10.30 -4.30
N ALA A 19 1.82 9.62 -4.18
CA ALA A 19 1.74 8.31 -3.55
C ALA A 19 2.56 7.26 -4.29
N LEU A 20 2.48 7.24 -5.62
CA LEU A 20 3.26 6.33 -6.46
C LEU A 20 4.76 6.63 -6.41
N ALA A 21 5.15 7.91 -6.35
CA ALA A 21 6.55 8.30 -6.16
C ALA A 21 7.08 7.83 -4.79
N ASN A 22 6.34 8.08 -3.71
CA ASN A 22 6.72 7.61 -2.37
C ASN A 22 6.77 6.09 -2.28
N LEU A 23 5.86 5.37 -2.94
CA LEU A 23 5.90 3.92 -3.04
C LEU A 23 7.15 3.45 -3.81
N ALA A 24 7.56 4.17 -4.85
CA ALA A 24 8.79 3.87 -5.60
C ALA A 24 10.07 4.04 -4.78
N GLU A 25 10.09 4.96 -3.81
CA GLU A 25 11.23 5.12 -2.88
C GLU A 25 11.40 3.91 -1.93
N LEU A 26 10.32 3.14 -1.72
CA LEU A 26 10.38 1.88 -0.97
C LEU A 26 10.88 0.71 -1.83
N ALA A 27 11.14 0.89 -3.13
CA ALA A 27 11.60 -0.18 -4.00
C ALA A 27 13.06 -0.59 -3.73
N PRO A 28 13.46 -1.84 -4.01
CA PRO A 28 14.86 -2.26 -4.01
C PRO A 28 15.70 -1.40 -4.98
N PRO A 29 16.92 -1.03 -4.61
CA PRO A 29 17.78 -0.18 -5.42
C PRO A 29 18.26 -0.87 -6.71
N ALA A 30 18.44 -2.19 -6.66
CA ALA A 30 18.82 -2.99 -7.81
C ALA A 30 17.64 -3.15 -8.78
N ARG A 31 17.75 -2.55 -9.97
CA ARG A 31 16.75 -2.68 -11.03
C ARG A 31 16.92 -4.02 -11.74
N TYR A 32 16.13 -5.00 -11.32
CA TYR A 32 16.04 -6.30 -12.01
C TYR A 32 15.08 -6.27 -13.22
N VAL A 33 14.32 -5.18 -13.38
CA VAL A 33 13.33 -4.98 -14.44
C VAL A 33 13.48 -3.61 -15.08
N SER A 34 13.07 -3.49 -16.34
CA SER A 34 12.97 -2.21 -17.02
C SER A 34 11.95 -1.32 -16.30
N PRO A 35 12.20 0.00 -16.17
CA PRO A 35 11.24 0.92 -15.57
C PRO A 35 9.92 0.93 -16.34
N LEU A 36 8.81 1.01 -15.61
CA LEU A 36 7.45 1.10 -16.16
C LEU A 36 7.05 2.56 -16.32
N GLU A 37 6.76 2.98 -17.55
CA GLU A 37 6.15 4.27 -17.81
C GLU A 37 4.63 4.19 -17.61
N VAL A 38 4.06 5.10 -16.83
CA VAL A 38 2.62 5.17 -16.56
C VAL A 38 2.11 6.56 -16.89
N THR A 39 1.02 6.63 -17.66
CA THR A 39 0.26 7.88 -17.88
C THR A 39 -0.96 7.86 -16.96
N LEU A 40 -1.04 8.78 -16.01
CA LEU A 40 -2.12 8.89 -15.02
C LEU A 40 -3.37 9.57 -15.61
N PRO A 41 -4.54 9.43 -14.96
CA PRO A 41 -5.70 10.27 -15.25
C PRO A 41 -5.31 11.76 -15.18
N GLY A 42 -5.64 12.52 -16.22
CA GLY A 42 -5.19 13.91 -16.38
C GLY A 42 -3.91 14.09 -17.20
N GLY A 43 -3.27 12.99 -17.62
CA GLY A 43 -2.16 12.99 -18.59
C GLY A 43 -0.75 13.16 -18.00
N GLU A 44 -0.64 13.31 -16.68
CA GLU A 44 0.66 13.28 -15.99
C GLU A 44 1.36 11.94 -16.21
N ARG A 45 2.68 11.97 -16.42
CA ARG A 45 3.49 10.76 -16.64
C ARG A 45 4.45 10.53 -15.49
N ILE A 46 4.51 9.29 -15.01
CA ILE A 46 5.41 8.83 -13.96
C ILE A 46 6.17 7.57 -14.40
N VAL A 47 7.40 7.42 -13.93
CA VAL A 47 8.22 6.23 -14.19
C VAL A 47 8.41 5.47 -12.89
N LEU A 48 8.07 4.19 -12.88
CA LEU A 48 8.07 3.36 -11.68
C LEU A 48 9.10 2.21 -11.80
N PRO A 49 9.75 1.80 -10.69
CA PRO A 49 10.67 0.66 -10.67
C PRO A 49 9.94 -0.68 -10.52
N PHE A 50 8.71 -0.78 -11.04
CA PHE A 50 7.81 -1.91 -10.88
C PHE A 50 7.42 -2.49 -12.24
N THR A 51 6.69 -3.60 -12.23
CA THR A 51 6.01 -4.12 -13.42
C THR A 51 4.51 -3.98 -13.28
N SER A 52 3.79 -4.04 -14.40
CA SER A 52 2.34 -4.23 -14.43
C SER A 52 2.06 -5.55 -15.13
N ARG A 53 1.36 -6.47 -14.47
CA ARG A 53 1.08 -7.83 -14.98
C ARG A 53 2.35 -8.54 -15.44
N PHE A 54 3.42 -8.36 -14.66
CA PHE A 54 4.76 -8.88 -14.89
C PHE A 54 5.46 -8.36 -16.16
N LYS A 55 5.04 -7.20 -16.67
CA LYS A 55 5.65 -6.56 -17.83
C LYS A 55 6.00 -5.09 -17.59
N SER A 56 6.84 -4.55 -18.46
CA SER A 56 7.33 -3.16 -18.40
C SER A 56 6.88 -2.32 -19.60
N GLU A 57 5.93 -2.77 -20.42
CA GLU A 57 5.40 -1.90 -21.48
C GLU A 57 4.65 -0.71 -20.86
N PRO A 58 4.70 0.49 -21.50
CA PRO A 58 3.98 1.65 -21.00
C PRO A 58 2.50 1.38 -20.75
N VAL A 59 1.98 1.84 -19.62
CA VAL A 59 0.57 1.71 -19.24
C VAL A 59 -0.10 3.08 -19.31
N ASP A 60 -1.17 3.17 -20.09
CA ASP A 60 -2.02 4.37 -20.18
C ASP A 60 -3.28 4.21 -19.32
N CYS A 61 -3.33 4.95 -18.22
CA CYS A 61 -4.47 5.01 -17.30
C CYS A 61 -5.36 6.23 -17.53
N SER A 62 -5.19 7.00 -18.62
CA SER A 62 -5.99 8.20 -18.91
C SER A 62 -7.50 7.95 -18.92
N THR A 63 -7.92 6.73 -19.32
CA THR A 63 -9.32 6.28 -19.35
C THR A 63 -9.60 5.08 -18.43
N SER A 64 -8.56 4.55 -17.77
CA SER A 64 -8.70 3.38 -16.88
C SER A 64 -9.25 3.78 -15.51
N SER A 65 -9.97 2.86 -14.88
CA SER A 65 -10.38 3.00 -13.47
C SER A 65 -9.32 2.49 -12.49
N THR A 66 -8.38 1.67 -12.97
CA THR A 66 -7.36 1.04 -12.13
C THR A 66 -5.97 0.97 -12.77
N LEU A 67 -4.95 0.81 -11.92
CA LEU A 67 -3.59 0.43 -12.26
C LEU A 67 -3.18 -0.74 -11.35
N GLU A 68 -2.65 -1.80 -11.94
CA GLU A 68 -2.15 -2.99 -11.22
C GLU A 68 -0.63 -3.01 -11.31
N LEU A 69 0.04 -3.20 -10.19
CA LEU A 69 1.50 -3.25 -10.09
C LEU A 69 1.92 -4.52 -9.36
N ASP A 70 2.95 -5.19 -9.89
CA ASP A 70 3.68 -6.24 -9.20
C ASP A 70 4.98 -5.63 -8.69
N THR A 71 5.15 -5.62 -7.36
CA THR A 71 6.25 -4.91 -6.72
C THR A 71 6.96 -5.76 -5.68
N SER A 72 8.15 -5.30 -5.29
CA SER A 72 8.85 -5.68 -4.07
C SER A 72 9.17 -4.40 -3.33
N LEU A 73 9.07 -4.41 -2.00
CA LEU A 73 9.37 -3.25 -1.16
C LEU A 73 10.45 -3.61 -0.14
N MET A 74 11.21 -2.61 0.29
CA MET A 74 12.26 -2.69 1.29
C MET A 74 11.73 -2.19 2.64
N PHE A 75 11.98 -2.96 3.69
CA PHE A 75 11.55 -2.63 5.04
C PHE A 75 12.71 -2.70 6.02
N ASP A 76 12.74 -1.79 6.99
CA ASP A 76 13.67 -1.84 8.11
C ASP A 76 13.45 -3.13 8.92
N VAL A 77 14.52 -3.79 9.35
CA VAL A 77 14.44 -5.06 10.08
C VAL A 77 13.80 -4.87 11.46
N ASP A 78 12.77 -5.66 11.75
CA ASP A 78 12.29 -5.97 13.11
C ASP A 78 12.38 -7.48 13.37
N ASP A 79 11.94 -7.92 14.55
CA ASP A 79 12.01 -9.34 14.94
C ASP A 79 11.19 -10.26 14.02
N ALA A 80 10.02 -9.78 13.53
CA ALA A 80 9.18 -10.57 12.63
C ALA A 80 9.82 -10.71 11.25
N LEU A 81 10.41 -9.62 10.72
CA LEU A 81 11.17 -9.63 9.47
C LEU A 81 12.43 -10.49 9.59
N ARG A 82 13.14 -10.45 10.74
CA ARG A 82 14.31 -11.29 10.99
C ARG A 82 13.96 -12.78 11.02
N GLU A 83 12.89 -13.15 11.72
CA GLU A 83 12.38 -14.54 11.76
C GLU A 83 11.96 -15.01 10.36
N PHE A 84 11.29 -14.14 9.59
CA PHE A 84 10.89 -14.44 8.23
C PHE A 84 12.10 -14.65 7.31
N ALA A 85 13.12 -13.80 7.39
CA ALA A 85 14.36 -13.93 6.62
C ALA A 85 15.09 -15.25 6.90
N GLN A 86 15.18 -15.67 8.16
CA GLN A 86 15.82 -16.92 8.55
C GLN A 86 15.13 -18.17 7.98
N THR A 87 13.82 -18.12 7.79
CA THR A 87 13.02 -19.29 7.42
C THR A 87 12.71 -19.36 5.92
N ASN A 88 12.46 -18.21 5.29
CA ASN A 88 11.86 -18.15 3.95
C ASN A 88 12.34 -16.97 3.08
N GLY A 89 13.22 -16.11 3.59
CA GLY A 89 13.48 -14.80 2.96
C GLY A 89 14.90 -14.61 2.44
N PRO A 90 15.10 -13.60 1.57
CA PRO A 90 16.43 -13.12 1.24
C PRO A 90 17.11 -12.54 2.49
N GLU A 91 18.43 -12.68 2.57
CA GLU A 91 19.22 -12.01 3.61
C GLU A 91 19.02 -10.48 3.54
N PRO A 92 19.12 -9.75 4.68
CA PRO A 92 19.11 -8.29 4.65
C PRO A 92 20.14 -7.73 3.67
N GLU A 93 19.77 -6.69 2.94
CA GLU A 93 20.71 -5.99 2.06
C GLU A 93 21.75 -5.22 2.89
N ALA A 94 22.78 -4.70 2.22
CA ALA A 94 23.91 -4.00 2.87
C ALA A 94 23.48 -2.76 3.68
N ASP A 95 22.30 -2.20 3.40
CA ASP A 95 21.68 -1.09 4.13
C ASP A 95 20.89 -1.55 5.37
N GLY A 96 20.86 -2.85 5.65
CA GLY A 96 20.15 -3.43 6.79
C GLY A 96 18.64 -3.56 6.58
N ARG A 97 18.11 -3.33 5.37
CA ARG A 97 16.69 -3.53 5.03
C ARG A 97 16.46 -4.88 4.39
N ILE A 98 15.25 -5.43 4.55
CA ILE A 98 14.85 -6.69 3.94
C ILE A 98 13.89 -6.41 2.78
N ARG A 99 14.17 -7.04 1.64
CA ARG A 99 13.28 -7.07 0.48
C ARG A 99 12.14 -8.06 0.72
N ILE A 100 10.90 -7.58 0.61
CA ILE A 100 9.69 -8.39 0.65
C ILE A 100 8.94 -8.25 -0.68
N GLY A 101 8.66 -9.38 -1.33
CA GLY A 101 7.93 -9.43 -2.59
C GLY A 101 7.60 -10.87 -3.00
N TYR A 102 6.65 -11.09 -3.92
CA TYR A 102 5.83 -10.08 -4.59
C TYR A 102 4.75 -9.50 -3.66
N ILE A 103 4.55 -8.19 -3.78
CA ILE A 103 3.42 -7.45 -3.23
C ILE A 103 2.61 -6.98 -4.44
N TYR A 104 1.30 -7.26 -4.45
CA TYR A 104 0.41 -6.80 -5.51
C TYR A 104 -0.22 -5.48 -5.09
N ALA A 105 0.11 -4.39 -5.78
CA ALA A 105 -0.46 -3.09 -5.54
C ALA A 105 -1.56 -2.79 -6.58
N THR A 106 -2.78 -2.55 -6.13
CA THR A 106 -3.89 -2.10 -6.99
C THR A 106 -4.24 -0.66 -6.63
N ILE A 107 -4.11 0.23 -7.59
CA ILE A 107 -4.57 1.61 -7.46
C ILE A 107 -5.94 1.69 -8.10
N ARG A 108 -6.96 2.11 -7.34
CA ARG A 108 -8.28 2.48 -7.88
C ARG A 108 -8.42 3.98 -7.85
N PHE A 109 -8.44 4.62 -9.02
CA PHE A 109 -8.58 6.08 -9.12
C PHE A 109 -9.92 6.60 -8.57
N LYS A 110 -10.89 5.70 -8.42
CA LYS A 110 -12.12 5.89 -7.65
C LYS A 110 -12.26 4.72 -6.68
N SER A 111 -12.09 5.00 -5.40
CA SER A 111 -12.25 4.03 -4.32
C SER A 111 -13.71 3.55 -4.25
N LEU A 112 -13.88 2.27 -3.90
CA LEU A 112 -15.19 1.68 -3.63
C LEU A 112 -15.80 2.21 -2.33
N LEU A 113 -14.96 2.57 -1.36
CA LEU A 113 -15.37 3.04 -0.05
C LEU A 113 -15.88 4.50 -0.10
N HIS A 114 -15.21 5.36 -0.87
CA HIS A 114 -15.68 6.71 -1.17
C HIS A 114 -15.18 7.19 -2.55
N PRO A 115 -16.07 7.47 -3.53
CA PRO A 115 -15.67 7.74 -4.92
C PRO A 115 -14.87 9.04 -5.12
N GLY A 116 -14.89 9.94 -4.13
CA GLY A 116 -14.05 11.15 -4.10
C GLY A 116 -12.58 10.93 -3.66
N TYR A 117 -12.19 9.68 -3.41
CA TYR A 117 -10.83 9.28 -3.02
C TYR A 117 -10.30 8.19 -3.97
N THR A 118 -8.99 8.08 -4.02
CA THR A 118 -8.25 6.95 -4.62
C THR A 118 -7.89 5.97 -3.51
N SER A 119 -7.98 4.66 -3.78
CA SER A 119 -7.36 3.62 -2.95
C SER A 119 -6.05 3.12 -3.57
N VAL A 120 -5.04 2.89 -2.73
CA VAL A 120 -3.83 2.14 -3.05
C VAL A 120 -3.81 0.91 -2.14
N GLU A 121 -4.08 -0.24 -2.72
CA GLU A 121 -4.31 -1.51 -2.02
C GLU A 121 -3.08 -2.40 -2.20
N CYS A 122 -2.31 -2.67 -1.15
CA CYS A 122 -1.07 -3.45 -1.22
C CYS A 122 -1.22 -4.82 -0.54
N TRP A 123 -1.27 -5.89 -1.33
CA TRP A 123 -1.58 -7.24 -0.88
C TRP A 123 -0.37 -8.17 -0.85
N ALA A 124 -0.26 -8.96 0.22
CA ALA A 124 0.73 -10.02 0.34
C ALA A 124 0.42 -11.20 -0.60
N ALA A 125 1.40 -11.66 -1.38
CA ALA A 125 1.21 -12.76 -2.33
C ALA A 125 1.10 -14.16 -1.67
N THR A 126 1.49 -14.31 -0.41
CA THR A 126 1.50 -15.60 0.29
C THR A 126 0.97 -15.50 1.71
N SER A 127 0.57 -16.64 2.29
CA SER A 127 0.14 -16.68 3.69
C SER A 127 1.28 -16.40 4.68
N GLY A 128 2.53 -16.72 4.31
CA GLY A 128 3.70 -16.34 5.10
C GLY A 128 3.87 -14.82 5.16
N MET A 129 3.80 -14.17 4.00
CA MET A 129 3.85 -12.70 3.90
C MET A 129 2.65 -12.02 4.57
N SER A 130 1.46 -12.62 4.48
CA SER A 130 0.27 -12.11 5.18
C SER A 130 0.49 -12.06 6.69
N ARG A 131 0.98 -13.16 7.28
CA ARG A 131 1.32 -13.18 8.72
C ARG A 131 2.42 -12.18 9.06
N LEU A 132 3.37 -11.99 8.16
CA LEU A 132 4.43 -10.98 8.32
C LEU A 132 3.84 -9.56 8.33
N PHE A 133 2.92 -9.22 7.42
CA PHE A 133 2.23 -7.92 7.37
C PHE A 133 1.47 -7.62 8.67
N ALA A 134 0.86 -8.65 9.28
CA ALA A 134 0.16 -8.52 10.56
C ALA A 134 1.11 -8.30 11.75
N ARG A 135 2.27 -8.99 11.75
CA ARG A 135 3.19 -9.06 12.91
C ARG A 135 4.25 -7.96 12.92
N SER A 136 4.70 -7.49 11.76
CA SER A 136 5.81 -6.54 11.67
C SER A 136 5.35 -5.11 11.96
N ALA A 137 5.95 -4.51 12.98
CA ALA A 137 5.73 -3.10 13.31
C ALA A 137 6.36 -2.18 12.25
N ASN A 138 7.48 -2.60 11.65
CA ASN A 138 8.15 -1.80 10.61
C ASN A 138 7.41 -1.84 9.27
N ILE A 139 6.76 -2.95 8.90
CA ILE A 139 5.85 -2.97 7.74
C ILE A 139 4.68 -2.02 7.97
N ARG A 140 4.02 -2.11 9.14
CA ARG A 140 2.92 -1.21 9.49
C ARG A 140 3.37 0.25 9.42
N LYS A 141 4.52 0.56 10.04
CA LYS A 141 5.11 1.90 10.02
C LYS A 141 5.36 2.39 8.59
N ALA A 142 5.93 1.56 7.72
CA ALA A 142 6.17 1.94 6.33
C ALA A 142 4.87 2.32 5.60
N PHE A 143 3.77 1.59 5.81
CA PHE A 143 2.49 1.93 5.18
C PHE A 143 1.81 3.16 5.83
N THR A 144 1.93 3.37 7.14
CA THR A 144 1.43 4.59 7.78
C THR A 144 2.25 5.82 7.40
N ASP A 145 3.57 5.70 7.29
CA ASP A 145 4.45 6.77 6.81
C ASP A 145 4.16 7.07 5.33
N LEU A 146 4.03 6.05 4.49
CA LEU A 146 3.60 6.21 3.10
C LEU A 146 2.25 6.94 3.02
N THR A 147 1.32 6.64 3.92
CA THR A 147 0.02 7.35 3.99
C THR A 147 0.23 8.82 4.34
N ALA A 148 0.98 9.12 5.40
CA ALA A 148 1.27 10.48 5.84
C ALA A 148 1.98 11.30 4.75
N ASP A 149 3.08 10.76 4.23
CA ASP A 149 3.94 11.39 3.24
C ASP A 149 3.27 11.57 1.89
N SER A 150 2.18 10.85 1.63
CA SER A 150 1.38 10.97 0.40
C SER A 150 0.17 11.89 0.56
N GLY A 151 -0.07 12.46 1.75
CA GLY A 151 -1.29 13.21 2.04
C GLY A 151 -2.54 12.32 2.01
N GLY A 152 -2.39 11.08 2.49
CA GLY A 152 -3.49 10.14 2.70
C GLY A 152 -4.26 10.45 3.97
N VAL A 153 -5.57 10.23 3.92
CA VAL A 153 -6.48 10.47 5.04
C VAL A 153 -6.65 9.23 5.92
N CYS A 154 -6.43 8.03 5.39
CA CYS A 154 -6.66 6.79 6.10
C CYS A 154 -5.72 5.68 5.61
N CYS A 155 -5.24 4.84 6.53
CA CYS A 155 -4.58 3.57 6.25
C CYS A 155 -5.29 2.47 7.00
N LEU A 156 -5.75 1.44 6.29
CA LEU A 156 -6.42 0.27 6.84
C LEU A 156 -5.54 -0.96 6.67
N PHE A 157 -5.58 -1.86 7.65
CA PHE A 157 -5.06 -3.21 7.54
C PHE A 157 -6.24 -4.16 7.34
N ASP A 158 -6.27 -4.84 6.19
CA ASP A 158 -7.33 -5.76 5.78
C ASP A 158 -6.78 -7.21 5.76
N THR A 159 -7.55 -8.14 6.31
CA THR A 159 -7.24 -9.58 6.31
C THR A 159 -7.82 -10.34 5.11
N GLY A 160 -8.59 -9.67 4.24
CA GLY A 160 -9.11 -10.20 2.98
C GLY A 160 -10.15 -11.31 3.12
N ASP A 161 -10.59 -11.61 4.34
CA ASP A 161 -11.56 -12.65 4.69
C ASP A 161 -12.89 -12.08 5.23
N GLY A 162 -13.06 -10.76 5.12
CA GLY A 162 -14.23 -10.05 5.63
C GLY A 162 -14.24 -9.87 7.15
N ALA A 163 -13.15 -10.23 7.85
CA ALA A 163 -12.98 -9.82 9.23
C ALA A 163 -12.85 -8.28 9.33
N PRO A 164 -13.16 -7.70 10.50
CA PRO A 164 -13.13 -6.25 10.61
C PRO A 164 -11.71 -5.71 10.46
N GLU A 165 -11.56 -4.76 9.55
CA GLU A 165 -10.30 -4.07 9.26
C GLU A 165 -9.80 -3.30 10.49
N GLN A 166 -8.47 -3.15 10.61
CA GLN A 166 -7.87 -2.28 11.60
C GLN A 166 -7.50 -0.94 10.97
N VAL A 167 -7.92 0.16 11.60
CA VAL A 167 -7.48 1.51 11.23
C VAL A 167 -6.08 1.73 11.81
N CYS A 168 -5.08 1.88 10.94
CA CYS A 168 -3.67 2.10 11.31
C CYS A 168 -3.28 3.59 11.31
N TRP A 169 -3.97 4.41 10.49
CA TRP A 169 -3.74 5.85 10.37
C TRP A 169 -5.05 6.55 10.05
N LEU A 170 -5.29 7.72 10.65
CA LEU A 170 -6.46 8.54 10.34
C LEU A 170 -6.15 10.02 10.54
N ASN A 171 -6.35 10.83 9.49
CA ASN A 171 -6.29 12.29 9.51
C ASN A 171 -5.05 12.88 10.20
N GLY A 172 -3.86 12.32 9.93
CA GLY A 172 -2.60 12.84 10.47
C GLY A 172 -2.09 12.12 11.71
N GLU A 173 -2.87 11.19 12.27
CA GLU A 173 -2.52 10.51 13.53
C GLU A 173 -2.47 8.98 13.34
N PRO A 174 -1.44 8.30 13.88
CA PRO A 174 -1.42 6.84 13.96
C PRO A 174 -2.49 6.36 14.94
N THR A 175 -3.15 5.25 14.62
CA THR A 175 -4.21 4.66 15.45
C THR A 175 -4.20 3.14 15.32
N GLN A 176 -4.96 2.45 16.17
CA GLN A 176 -5.10 0.99 16.15
C GLN A 176 -6.55 0.56 16.42
N GLU A 177 -7.49 1.39 16.02
CA GLU A 177 -8.92 1.17 16.20
C GLU A 177 -9.41 0.07 15.28
N ILE A 178 -10.40 -0.70 15.73
CA ILE A 178 -11.01 -1.76 14.93
C ILE A 178 -12.27 -1.20 14.26
N LEU A 179 -12.40 -1.42 12.96
CA LEU A 179 -13.64 -1.20 12.24
C LEU A 179 -14.70 -2.17 12.81
N SER A 180 -15.95 -1.77 12.94
CA SER A 180 -16.95 -2.44 13.79
C SER A 180 -16.70 -2.33 15.31
N GLY A 181 -15.76 -1.48 15.73
CA GLY A 181 -15.55 -1.10 17.13
C GLY A 181 -16.41 0.08 17.58
N PRO A 182 -16.34 0.49 18.87
CA PRO A 182 -17.17 1.58 19.40
C PRO A 182 -17.00 2.92 18.69
N ARG A 183 -15.77 3.21 18.21
CA ARG A 183 -15.45 4.45 17.52
C ARG A 183 -15.91 4.44 16.06
N PHE A 184 -15.82 3.30 15.39
CA PHE A 184 -16.16 3.12 13.98
C PHE A 184 -17.07 1.90 13.82
N PRO A 185 -18.38 2.02 14.07
CA PRO A 185 -19.31 0.89 14.02
C PRO A 185 -19.46 0.32 12.61
N ASP A 186 -19.20 1.11 11.57
CA ASP A 186 -19.19 0.67 10.17
C ASP A 186 -18.25 1.53 9.31
N GLN A 187 -18.09 1.11 8.06
CA GLN A 187 -17.31 1.83 7.04
C GLN A 187 -17.81 3.27 6.80
N ARG A 188 -19.11 3.53 6.91
CA ARG A 188 -19.68 4.86 6.68
C ARG A 188 -19.27 5.82 7.79
N ALA A 189 -19.26 5.35 9.04
CA ALA A 189 -18.83 6.13 10.19
C ALA A 189 -17.35 6.50 10.08
N LEU A 190 -16.49 5.58 9.61
CA LEU A 190 -15.09 5.89 9.32
C LEU A 190 -14.97 6.96 8.23
N VAL A 191 -15.61 6.75 7.08
CA VAL A 191 -15.54 7.69 5.93
C VAL A 191 -16.08 9.07 6.28
N ALA A 192 -17.10 9.17 7.13
CA ALA A 192 -17.63 10.45 7.59
C ALA A 192 -16.60 11.29 8.38
N THR A 193 -15.53 10.66 8.90
CA THR A 193 -14.43 11.39 9.54
C THR A 193 -13.39 11.92 8.57
N TRP A 194 -13.39 11.49 7.31
CA TRP A 194 -12.43 11.95 6.33
C TRP A 194 -12.76 13.38 5.93
N SER A 195 -11.91 14.30 6.32
CA SER A 195 -12.14 15.72 6.07
C SER A 195 -12.22 16.02 4.58
N ASP A 196 -13.31 16.68 4.16
CA ASP A 196 -13.38 17.38 2.88
C ASP A 196 -12.55 18.66 2.82
N SER A 197 -12.04 19.10 3.96
CA SER A 197 -11.20 20.28 4.03
C SER A 197 -9.77 19.99 3.59
N GLU A 198 -9.50 20.36 2.34
CA GLU A 198 -8.37 21.24 2.05
C GLU A 198 -8.80 22.21 0.94
N LYS A 199 -9.03 23.47 1.35
CA LYS A 199 -8.93 24.65 0.48
C LYS A 199 -7.58 24.68 -0.23
#